data_AF-K1WU83-F1
#
_entry.id   AF-K1WU83-F1
#
_cell.length_a   1.000
_cell.length_b   1.000
_cell.length_c   1.000
_cell.angle_alpha   90.00
_cell.angle_beta   90.00
_cell.angle_gamma   90.00
#
_symmetry.space_group_name_H-M   'P 1'
#
loop_
_entity.id
_entity.type
_entity.pdbx_description
1 polymer ?
#
loop_
_entity_poly.entity_id
_entity_poly.type
_entity_poly.pdbx_seq_one_letter_code
_entity_poly.pdbx_strand_id
1 'polypeptide(L)'
;MSWFSILPPSVSFIETWAIRIFLVLGIMVIGPWFLLIVYDMVLYIFRTATYEIPYVGGRARHRPRPRAPSLRVPTAIESAEEIRDGLKQRLERTGHAGGGGDINIVSED
;
A
#
# COMPACT_ATOMS: atom_id res chain seq x y z
N MET A 1 -13.68 46.64 36.49
CA MET A 1 -13.29 46.04 37.78
C MET A 1 -12.43 44.83 37.48
N SER A 2 -11.13 44.90 37.70
CA SER A 2 -10.19 43.81 37.44
C SER A 2 -10.36 42.73 38.51
N TRP A 3 -11.37 41.88 38.36
CA TRP A 3 -11.67 40.79 39.30
C TRP A 3 -10.53 39.77 39.44
N PHE A 4 -9.61 39.73 38.48
CA PHE A 4 -8.50 38.77 38.40
C PHE A 4 -7.10 39.39 38.51
N SER A 5 -6.96 40.68 38.86
CA SER A 5 -5.61 41.27 38.99
C SER A 5 -4.93 40.73 40.25
N ILE A 6 -3.84 39.98 40.06
CA ILE A 6 -3.09 39.39 41.17
C ILE A 6 -2.00 40.34 41.70
N LEU A 7 -1.65 41.36 40.91
CA LEU A 7 -0.55 42.29 41.18
C LEU A 7 -1.06 43.68 41.64
N PRO A 8 -0.23 44.44 42.39
CA PRO A 8 -0.56 45.82 42.77
C PRO A 8 -0.87 46.72 41.57
N PRO A 9 -1.71 47.76 41.73
CA PRO A 9 -2.14 48.62 40.62
C PRO A 9 -0.98 49.23 39.80
N SER A 10 0.14 49.52 40.46
CA SER A 10 1.35 50.10 39.86
C SER A 10 2.03 49.20 38.81
N VAL A 11 1.81 47.88 38.85
CA VAL A 11 2.42 46.89 37.95
C VAL A 11 1.41 46.13 37.09
N SER A 12 0.13 46.47 37.17
CA SER A 12 -0.97 45.88 36.38
C SER A 12 -0.80 45.99 34.85
N PHE A 13 -0.05 46.99 34.39
CA PHE A 13 0.29 47.16 32.97
C PHE A 13 1.10 45.97 32.43
N ILE A 14 2.03 45.45 33.22
CA ILE A 14 2.91 44.33 32.84
C ILE A 14 2.09 43.05 32.70
N GLU A 15 1.17 42.80 33.63
CA GLU A 15 0.24 41.67 33.59
C GLU A 15 -0.57 41.67 32.28
N THR A 16 -1.14 42.82 31.92
CA THR A 16 -1.93 42.97 30.69
C THR A 16 -1.11 42.69 29.44
N TRP A 17 0.13 43.19 29.40
CA TRP A 17 1.04 42.95 28.27
C TRP A 17 1.48 41.49 28.18
N ALA A 18 1.77 40.85 29.31
CA ALA A 18 2.13 39.43 29.35
C ALA A 18 1.01 38.55 28.80
N ILE A 19 -0.24 38.79 29.22
CA ILE A 19 -1.42 38.06 28.71
C ILE A 19 -1.57 38.26 27.21
N ARG A 20 -1.43 39.49 26.71
CA ARG A 20 -1.54 39.79 25.27
C ARG A 20 -0.48 39.07 24.46
N ILE A 21 0.77 39.12 24.90
CA ILE A 21 1.88 38.42 24.22
C ILE A 21 1.59 36.92 24.21
N PHE A 22 1.16 36.36 25.35
CA PHE A 22 0.86 34.93 25.44
C PHE A 22 -0.28 34.50 24.53
N LEU A 23 -1.34 35.30 24.41
CA LEU A 23 -2.44 35.05 23.49
C LEU A 23 -1.99 35.13 22.02
N VAL A 24 -1.21 36.15 21.67
CA VAL A 24 -0.67 36.29 20.30
C VAL A 24 0.22 35.10 19.97
N LEU A 25 1.12 34.72 20.88
CA LEU A 25 2.02 33.59 20.70
C LEU A 25 1.24 32.27 20.62
N GLY A 26 0.23 32.09 21.49
CA GLY A 26 -0.65 30.94 21.51
C GLY A 26 -1.37 30.78 20.18
N ILE A 27 -1.98 31.85 19.65
CA ILE A 27 -2.64 31.85 18.34
C ILE A 27 -1.62 31.61 17.21
N MET A 28 -0.43 32.19 17.28
CA MET A 28 0.61 32.00 16.26
C MET A 28 1.12 30.56 16.23
N VAL A 29 1.22 29.90 17.39
CA VAL A 29 1.66 28.51 17.50
C VAL A 29 0.54 27.56 17.15
N ILE A 30 -0.65 27.69 17.74
CA ILE A 30 -1.76 26.74 17.57
C ILE A 30 -2.58 27.00 16.31
N GLY A 31 -2.64 28.24 15.85
CA GLY A 31 -3.45 28.68 14.71
C GLY A 31 -3.17 27.89 13.44
N PRO A 32 -1.91 27.71 13.03
CA PRO A 32 -1.58 26.89 11.86
C PRO A 32 -2.10 25.45 11.97
N TRP A 33 -1.92 24.80 13.13
CA TRP A 33 -2.39 23.42 13.34
C TRP A 33 -3.92 23.35 13.38
N PHE A 34 -4.57 24.30 14.05
CA PHE A 34 -6.02 24.38 14.10
C PHE A 34 -6.61 24.59 12.71
N LEU A 35 -6.00 25.46 11.90
CA LEU A 35 -6.40 25.71 10.53
C LEU A 35 -6.30 24.44 9.66
N LEU A 36 -5.25 23.63 9.83
CA LEU A 36 -5.11 22.35 9.11
C LEU A 36 -6.25 21.38 9.45
N ILE A 37 -6.62 21.26 10.73
CA ILE A 37 -7.72 20.40 11.17
C ILE A 37 -9.05 20.87 10.59
N VAL A 38 -9.33 22.18 10.65
CA VAL A 38 -10.54 22.76 10.07
C VAL A 38 -10.58 22.55 8.56
N TYR A 39 -9.45 22.76 7.88
CA TYR A 39 -9.33 22.52 6.45
C TYR A 39 -9.63 21.05 6.10
N ASP A 40 -9.04 20.10 6.82
CA ASP A 40 -9.29 18.67 6.60
C ASP A 40 -10.75 18.29 6.85
N MET A 41 -11.36 18.84 7.91
CA MET A 41 -12.79 18.64 8.20
C MET A 41 -13.67 19.15 7.06
N VAL A 42 -13.41 20.36 6.57
CA VAL A 42 -14.15 20.95 5.43
C VAL A 42 -13.94 20.12 4.17
N LEU A 43 -12.69 19.71 3.89
CA LEU A 43 -12.36 18.87 2.75
C LEU A 43 -13.04 17.51 2.85
N TYR A 44 -13.11 16.91 4.03
CA TYR A 44 -13.79 15.66 4.29
C TYR A 44 -15.30 15.77 4.04
N ILE A 45 -15.94 16.84 4.52
CA ILE A 45 -17.35 17.11 4.27
C ILE A 45 -17.59 17.32 2.79
N PHE A 46 -16.77 18.15 2.14
CA PHE A 46 -16.88 18.42 0.70
C PHE A 46 -16.68 17.14 -0.14
N ARG A 47 -15.70 16.32 0.23
CA ARG A 47 -15.43 15.02 -0.38
C ARG A 47 -16.64 14.11 -0.22
N THR A 48 -17.19 14.01 0.98
CA THR A 48 -18.36 13.16 1.28
C THR A 48 -19.60 13.63 0.53
N ALA A 49 -19.86 14.95 0.48
CA ALA A 49 -20.97 15.52 -0.28
C ALA A 49 -20.82 15.29 -1.78
N THR A 50 -19.59 15.42 -2.31
CA THR A 50 -19.29 15.21 -3.74
C THR A 50 -19.25 13.72 -4.10
N TYR A 51 -19.07 12.82 -3.13
CA TYR A 51 -19.18 11.36 -3.34
C TYR A 51 -20.60 10.92 -3.75
N GLU A 52 -21.62 11.69 -3.38
CA GLU A 52 -23.01 11.50 -3.84
C GLU A 52 -23.26 12.11 -5.23
N ILE A 53 -22.37 13.00 -5.70
CA ILE A 53 -22.50 13.69 -6.99
C ILE A 53 -21.66 12.91 -8.05
N PRO A 54 -22.30 12.18 -8.99
CA PRO A 54 -21.63 11.28 -9.93
C PRO A 54 -20.74 11.98 -10.97
N TYR A 55 -20.66 13.32 -10.95
CA TYR A 55 -19.92 14.11 -11.94
C TYR A 55 -18.42 14.23 -11.64
N VAL A 56 -18.00 14.18 -10.36
CA VAL A 56 -16.59 14.35 -9.97
C VAL A 56 -16.07 13.19 -9.10
N GLY A 57 -16.92 12.62 -8.24
CA GLY A 57 -16.56 11.56 -7.30
C GLY A 57 -16.88 10.15 -7.81
N GLY A 58 -16.66 9.91 -9.11
CA GLY A 58 -17.07 8.72 -9.87
C GLY A 58 -17.03 7.43 -9.05
N ARG A 59 -18.20 7.07 -8.50
CA ARG A 59 -18.37 5.83 -7.78
C ARG A 59 -18.12 4.71 -8.78
N ALA A 60 -17.05 3.96 -8.60
CA ALA A 60 -16.81 2.68 -9.28
C ALA A 60 -17.82 1.61 -8.81
N ARG A 61 -19.10 1.99 -8.60
CA ARG A 61 -20.19 1.14 -8.09
C ARG A 61 -20.49 -0.03 -9.02
N HIS A 62 -20.02 0.03 -10.27
CA HIS A 62 -20.25 -0.97 -11.31
C HIS A 62 -19.00 -1.40 -12.06
N ARG A 63 -17.79 -0.95 -11.68
CA ARG A 63 -16.58 -1.57 -12.25
C ARG A 63 -16.29 -2.84 -11.46
N PRO A 64 -16.26 -4.02 -12.11
CA PRO A 64 -15.80 -5.22 -11.43
C PRO A 64 -14.41 -4.94 -10.86
N ARG A 65 -14.15 -5.35 -9.61
CA ARG A 65 -12.81 -5.28 -9.02
C ARG A 65 -11.84 -5.83 -10.07
N PRO A 66 -10.76 -5.11 -10.41
CA PRO A 66 -9.73 -5.66 -11.27
C PRO A 66 -9.24 -6.95 -10.59
N ARG A 67 -9.67 -8.10 -11.09
CA ARG A 67 -9.09 -9.37 -10.71
C ARG A 67 -7.71 -9.36 -11.34
N ALA A 68 -6.69 -9.65 -10.53
CA ALA A 68 -5.39 -9.97 -11.08
C ALA A 68 -5.61 -10.98 -12.21
N PRO A 69 -4.98 -10.81 -13.39
CA PRO A 69 -4.88 -11.88 -14.35
C PRO A 69 -4.34 -13.06 -13.55
N SER A 70 -5.15 -14.11 -13.36
CA SER A 70 -4.67 -15.31 -12.69
C SER A 70 -3.42 -15.72 -13.45
N LEU A 71 -2.29 -15.78 -12.74
CA LEU A 71 -1.10 -16.47 -13.21
C LEU A 71 -1.60 -17.71 -13.97
N ARG A 72 -1.18 -17.87 -15.22
CA ARG A 72 -1.45 -19.09 -15.99
C ARG A 72 -0.75 -20.22 -15.24
N VAL A 73 -1.39 -20.72 -14.19
CA VAL A 73 -1.04 -21.97 -13.56
C VAL A 73 -1.46 -22.99 -14.60
N PRO A 74 -0.52 -23.69 -15.26
CA PRO A 74 -0.88 -24.79 -16.13
C PRO A 74 -1.79 -25.68 -15.30
N THR A 75 -3.00 -25.91 -15.79
CA THR A 75 -3.91 -26.82 -15.08
C THR A 75 -3.17 -28.14 -14.90
N ALA A 76 -3.39 -28.86 -13.80
CA ALA A 76 -2.65 -30.10 -13.51
C ALA A 76 -2.70 -31.14 -14.65
N ILE A 77 -3.66 -30.98 -15.57
CA ILE A 77 -3.81 -31.75 -16.79
C ILE A 77 -2.73 -31.40 -17.82
N GLU A 78 -2.45 -30.11 -18.04
CA GLU A 78 -1.44 -29.62 -19.00
C GLU A 78 -0.02 -30.00 -18.54
N SER A 79 0.26 -29.88 -17.23
CA SER A 79 1.55 -30.33 -16.69
C SER A 79 1.70 -31.85 -16.70
N ALA A 80 0.61 -32.61 -16.51
CA ALA A 80 0.64 -34.06 -16.61
C ALA A 80 0.89 -34.55 -18.05
N GLU A 81 0.31 -33.87 -19.05
CA GLU A 81 0.54 -34.16 -20.46
C GLU A 81 1.99 -33.88 -20.87
N GLU A 82 2.55 -32.73 -20.44
CA GLU A 82 3.96 -32.40 -20.71
C GLU A 82 4.93 -33.41 -20.07
N ILE A 83 4.65 -33.84 -18.83
CA ILE A 83 5.46 -34.87 -18.15
C ILE A 83 5.34 -36.21 -18.86
N ARG A 84 4.14 -36.59 -19.32
CA ARG A 84 3.90 -37.83 -20.06
C ARG A 84 4.66 -37.84 -21.38
N ASP A 85 4.64 -36.75 -22.12
CA ASP A 85 5.29 -36.65 -23.42
C ASP A 85 6.82 -36.62 -23.26
N GLY A 86 7.33 -35.95 -22.23
CA GLY A 86 8.74 -36.04 -21.83
C GLY A 86 9.17 -37.47 -21.45
N LEU A 87 8.31 -38.22 -20.75
CA LEU A 87 8.58 -39.62 -20.40
C LEU A 87 8.61 -40.52 -21.63
N LYS A 88 7.68 -40.34 -22.58
CA LYS A 88 7.67 -41.10 -23.85
C LYS A 88 8.93 -40.86 -24.66
N GLN A 89 9.37 -39.61 -24.78
CA GLN A 89 10.59 -39.27 -25.50
C GLN A 89 11.83 -39.91 -24.86
N ARG A 90 11.87 -39.98 -23.52
CA ARG A 90 12.94 -40.68 -22.78
C ARG A 90 12.89 -42.19 -22.98
N LEU A 91 11.70 -42.78 -23.04
CA LEU A 91 11.53 -44.21 -23.28
C LEU A 91 11.99 -44.61 -24.68
N GLU A 92 11.62 -43.83 -25.71
CA GLU A 92 12.10 -44.03 -27.08
C GLU A 92 13.62 -43.89 -27.18
N ARG A 93 14.20 -42.90 -26.47
CA ARG A 93 15.65 -42.69 -26.43
C ARG A 93 16.39 -43.83 -25.72
N THR A 94 15.80 -44.40 -24.67
CA THR A 94 16.38 -45.53 -23.93
C THR A 94 16.28 -46.83 -24.74
N GLY A 95 15.19 -47.02 -25.50
CA GLY A 95 15.03 -48.15 -26.42
C GLY A 95 16.10 -48.20 -27.53
N HIS A 96 16.67 -47.05 -27.90
CA HIS A 96 17.77 -46.98 -28.87
C HIS A 96 19.18 -47.18 -28.29
N ALA A 97 19.36 -47.22 -26.97
CA ALA A 97 20.67 -47.36 -26.33
C ALA A 97 21.02 -48.80 -25.87
N GLY A 98 20.15 -49.77 -26.15
CA GLY A 98 20.28 -51.18 -25.73
C GLY A 98 20.80 -52.13 -26.80
N GLY A 99 21.76 -51.71 -27.64
CA GLY A 99 22.30 -52.55 -28.71
C GLY A 99 23.78 -52.30 -28.98
N GLY A 100 24.62 -53.22 -28.49
CA GLY A 100 25.98 -53.46 -29.01
C GLY A 100 27.09 -52.67 -28.32
N GLY A 101 27.74 -53.30 -27.34
CA GLY A 101 29.01 -52.86 -26.78
C GLY A 101 29.79 -54.08 -26.33
N ASP A 102 30.57 -54.64 -27.25
CA ASP A 102 31.39 -55.84 -27.07
C ASP A 102 32.37 -55.71 -25.89
N ILE A 103 32.34 -56.72 -25.03
CA ILE A 103 33.30 -56.96 -23.95
C ILE A 103 34.58 -57.55 -24.58
N ASN A 104 35.57 -56.69 -24.86
CA ASN A 104 36.92 -57.14 -25.19
C ASN A 104 37.63 -57.59 -23.90
N ILE A 105 37.74 -58.91 -23.72
CA ILE A 105 38.65 -59.54 -22.76
C ILE A 105 40.06 -59.36 -23.32
N VAL A 106 40.89 -58.60 -22.60
CA VAL A 106 42.33 -58.48 -22.83
C VAL A 106 42.98 -59.81 -22.44
N SER A 107 43.58 -60.51 -23.41
CA SER A 107 44.57 -61.56 -23.16
C SER A 107 45.95 -60.94 -23.33
N GLU A 108 46.64 -60.78 -22.21
CA GLU A 108 48.10 -60.68 -22.14
C GLU A 108 48.71 -62.04 -22.50
N ASP A 109 49.63 -62.05 -23.47
CA ASP A 109 50.89 -62.82 -23.51
C ASP A 109 51.73 -62.41 -24.74
#